data_AF-A0A484MUF0-F1
#
_entry.id   AF-A0A484MUF0-F1
#
_cell.length_a   1.000
_cell.length_b   1.000
_cell.length_c   1.000
_cell.angle_alpha   90.00
_cell.angle_beta   90.00
_cell.angle_gamma   90.00
#
_symmetry.space_group_name_H-M   'P 1'
#
loop_
_entity.id
_entity.type
_entity.pdbx_description
1 polymer ?
#
loop_
_entity_poly.entity_id
_entity_poly.type
_entity_poly.pdbx_seq_one_letter_code
_entity_poly.pdbx_strand_id
1 'polypeptide(L)'
;MASPWASAATAAAAFCLAVLCFSSMSGCSAADDDYDGFDLIPVDLLKGSASDFMGSLKTTIDIVRQVTSVVSRFGGFFGGGDLRLSHAVSDCLDLLELSADELSLTLSASQNPNYGKKDNGTTGNLSADLRTWLSGAMTNQDTCLEGFVGTNGLVKNLVAGSLTQIGSSVRDALTMVRPTPGRPPKRINRNLREKLPYWVKPSDRRLLQAAGVKPDAVVALDGTGNFTSVSDAVAAAPDTSFRRYVIYVKKGVYREYVEIGKKKWNLMLIGDGMDATIFSGNRSFIDGWTTYRSATFAVKGRGFIARDLTFENTAGPEKHQAVAFRSDSDLSVLYRCAIRGYQDTLYAHSMRQFYRECKITGTVDFIFGDSTAVFQSCEISVRKGLPSQKNTITAHGRKDPAEPTGFSLQFCNITAEPDVIAAANATANYLGRPWKLYSRTVVMQSYMAAAIRPEGWLEWNGTFALDSLFYAEFANYGPGSGLGTRVKWPGYHMMNNSAQVHNFTVAEFLLGDSWLPSTGVKYTAGLSG
;
A
#
# COMPACT_ATOMS: atom_id res chain seq x y z
N MET A 1 -12.34 52.77 -19.40
CA MET A 1 -11.56 53.49 -18.36
C MET A 1 -12.55 53.80 -17.25
N ALA A 2 -12.52 53.27 -16.03
CA ALA A 2 -11.40 52.93 -15.14
C ALA A 2 -11.39 51.45 -14.68
N SER A 3 -10.32 51.08 -13.98
CA SER A 3 -9.77 49.73 -13.75
C SER A 3 -10.36 48.95 -12.55
N PRO A 4 -10.30 47.58 -12.54
CA PRO A 4 -10.85 46.73 -11.48
C PRO A 4 -9.93 46.48 -10.26
N TRP A 5 -8.91 47.32 -10.04
CA TRP A 5 -7.88 47.09 -9.00
C TRP A 5 -8.28 47.56 -7.59
N ALA A 6 -9.51 48.06 -7.40
CA ALA A 6 -9.95 48.64 -6.12
C ALA A 6 -10.72 47.67 -5.20
N SER A 7 -11.20 46.52 -5.69
CA SER A 7 -11.96 45.56 -4.84
C SER A 7 -11.15 44.37 -4.33
N ALA A 8 -9.89 44.22 -4.76
CA ALA A 8 -9.00 43.16 -4.28
C ALA A 8 -8.17 43.59 -3.04
N ALA A 9 -8.02 44.91 -2.83
CA ALA A 9 -7.21 45.45 -1.73
C ALA A 9 -7.93 45.43 -0.36
N THR A 10 -9.27 45.41 -0.34
CA THR A 10 -10.06 45.38 0.90
C THR A 10 -10.25 43.97 1.47
N ALA A 11 -10.11 42.92 0.66
CA ALA A 11 -10.14 41.53 1.14
C ALA A 11 -8.79 41.06 1.71
N ALA A 12 -7.67 41.61 1.23
CA ALA A 12 -6.33 41.29 1.71
C ALA A 12 -5.98 41.95 3.06
N ALA A 13 -6.56 43.12 3.37
CA ALA A 13 -6.34 43.82 4.64
C ALA A 13 -7.09 43.19 5.83
N ALA A 14 -8.20 42.50 5.59
CA ALA A 14 -8.96 41.79 6.63
C ALA A 14 -8.28 40.47 7.06
N PHE A 15 -7.39 39.91 6.23
CA PHE A 15 -6.71 38.63 6.51
C PHE A 15 -5.41 38.81 7.32
N CYS A 16 -4.77 39.99 7.24
CA CYS A 16 -3.55 40.28 8.01
C CYS A 16 -3.79 40.74 9.46
N LEU A 17 -5.00 41.19 9.80
CA LEU A 17 -5.34 41.67 11.16
C LEU A 17 -5.85 40.57 12.11
N ALA A 18 -6.19 39.38 11.59
CA ALA A 18 -6.62 38.24 12.41
C ALA A 18 -5.45 37.36 12.92
N VAL A 19 -4.21 37.61 12.45
CA VAL A 19 -3.04 36.76 12.73
C VAL A 19 -2.05 37.40 13.73
N LEU A 20 -2.28 38.63 14.21
CA LEU A 20 -1.27 39.36 15.00
C LEU A 20 -1.72 39.97 16.35
N CYS A 21 -2.88 39.59 16.90
CA CYS A 21 -3.27 40.02 18.25
C CYS A 21 -3.85 38.88 19.09
N PHE A 22 -3.01 37.97 19.57
CA PHE A 22 -3.24 37.27 20.84
C PHE A 22 -1.91 36.86 21.46
N SER A 23 -1.21 37.85 21.99
CA SER A 23 -0.14 37.67 22.97
C SER A 23 -0.24 38.80 23.99
N SER A 24 -0.15 38.44 25.26
CA SER A 24 -0.24 39.26 26.48
C SER A 24 -1.64 39.65 26.97
N MET A 25 -2.19 38.86 27.89
CA MET A 25 -2.60 39.36 29.22
C MET A 25 -2.49 38.20 30.23
N SER A 26 -1.60 38.38 31.21
CA SER A 26 -1.46 37.53 32.39
C SER A 26 -2.32 38.09 33.51
N GLY A 27 -2.97 37.21 34.26
CA GLY A 27 -3.32 37.42 35.67
C GLY A 27 -4.79 37.73 35.97
N CYS A 28 -5.56 36.70 36.34
CA CYS A 28 -6.29 36.66 37.60
C CYS A 28 -6.84 35.25 37.87
N SER A 29 -6.83 34.90 39.15
CA SER A 29 -7.04 33.59 39.77
C SER A 29 -8.36 32.88 39.45
N ALA A 30 -8.30 31.57 39.23
CA ALA A 30 -9.39 30.65 39.51
C ALA A 30 -8.84 29.30 39.97
N ALA A 31 -9.50 28.79 41.01
CA ALA A 31 -9.30 27.57 41.78
C ALA A 31 -8.63 26.37 41.10
N ASP A 32 -7.75 25.73 41.88
CA ASP A 32 -7.36 24.33 41.75
C ASP A 32 -8.62 23.45 41.58
N ASP A 33 -8.78 22.89 40.38
CA ASP A 33 -9.54 21.66 40.18
C ASP A 33 -8.64 20.68 39.43
N ASP A 34 -8.12 19.78 40.25
CA ASP A 34 -7.36 18.58 39.94
C ASP A 34 -8.16 17.70 38.95
N TYR A 35 -7.70 17.62 37.69
CA TYR A 35 -8.19 16.63 36.70
C TYR A 35 -7.00 15.79 36.22
N ASP A 36 -6.44 15.04 37.15
CA ASP A 36 -5.62 13.87 36.86
C ASP A 36 -6.46 12.81 36.13
N GLY A 37 -6.06 12.44 34.91
CA GLY A 37 -6.78 11.44 34.12
C GLY A 37 -6.32 11.22 32.68
N PHE A 38 -5.03 11.32 32.38
CA PHE A 38 -4.47 10.93 31.07
C PHE A 38 -3.61 9.67 31.18
N ASP A 39 -4.23 8.53 31.48
CA ASP A 39 -3.56 7.23 31.50
C ASP A 39 -3.82 6.48 30.19
N LEU A 40 -3.27 6.99 29.07
CA LEU A 40 -3.51 6.43 27.73
C LEU A 40 -2.26 6.51 26.83
N ILE A 41 -1.93 5.36 26.22
CA ILE A 41 -0.65 4.92 25.62
C ILE A 41 0.37 4.47 26.68
N PRO A 42 0.92 3.23 26.61
CA PRO A 42 2.06 2.85 27.44
C PRO A 42 3.20 3.84 27.23
N VAL A 43 3.68 4.51 28.30
CA VAL A 43 4.69 5.58 28.25
C VAL A 43 5.96 5.17 27.49
N ASP A 44 6.26 3.86 27.46
CA ASP A 44 7.40 3.29 26.74
C ASP A 44 7.29 3.28 25.21
N LEU A 45 6.12 3.64 24.63
CA LEU A 45 5.84 3.54 23.20
C LEU A 45 6.19 4.83 22.42
N LEU A 46 6.22 5.98 23.09
CA LEU A 46 6.47 7.28 22.47
C LEU A 46 7.86 7.83 22.82
N LYS A 47 8.38 8.67 21.93
CA LYS A 47 9.49 9.59 22.16
C LYS A 47 8.88 10.97 22.40
N GLY A 48 8.63 11.31 23.66
CA GLY A 48 7.99 12.57 24.04
C GLY A 48 6.65 12.37 24.74
N SER A 49 5.92 13.47 24.94
CA SER A 49 4.64 13.45 25.65
C SER A 49 3.51 12.89 24.80
N ALA A 50 2.64 12.09 25.42
CA ALA A 50 1.39 11.64 24.81
C ALA A 50 0.46 12.83 24.48
N SER A 51 0.47 13.90 25.28
CA SER A 51 -0.31 15.12 25.02
C SER A 51 0.08 15.75 23.68
N ASP A 52 1.38 15.87 23.43
CA ASP A 52 1.93 16.54 22.25
C ASP A 52 1.65 15.70 21.00
N PHE A 53 1.83 14.38 21.11
CA PHE A 53 1.48 13.44 20.05
C PHE A 53 -0.01 13.55 19.68
N MET A 54 -0.91 13.47 20.65
CA MET A 54 -2.35 13.58 20.40
C MET A 54 -2.76 14.97 19.90
N GLY A 55 -2.16 16.04 20.42
CA GLY A 55 -2.39 17.42 19.97
C GLY A 55 -1.96 17.64 18.52
N SER A 56 -0.80 17.08 18.15
CA SER A 56 -0.30 17.08 16.77
C SER A 56 -1.25 16.33 15.82
N LEU A 57 -1.72 15.14 16.22
CA LEU A 57 -2.69 14.37 15.42
C LEU A 57 -4.00 15.15 15.19
N LYS A 58 -4.58 15.74 16.23
CA LYS A 58 -5.82 16.54 16.12
C LYS A 58 -5.63 17.72 15.16
N THR A 59 -4.56 18.48 15.36
CA THR A 59 -4.21 19.62 14.50
C THR A 59 -4.04 19.18 13.04
N THR A 60 -3.37 18.05 12.81
CA THR A 60 -3.15 17.52 11.46
C THR A 60 -4.46 17.09 10.80
N ILE A 61 -5.37 16.45 11.54
CA ILE A 61 -6.72 16.09 11.05
C ILE A 61 -7.49 17.33 10.61
N ASP A 62 -7.42 18.42 11.37
CA ASP A 62 -8.11 19.66 11.02
C ASP A 62 -7.52 20.32 9.77
N ILE A 63 -6.19 20.30 9.61
CA ILE A 63 -5.52 20.76 8.37
C ILE A 63 -5.96 19.89 7.19
N VAL A 64 -5.98 18.56 7.33
CA VAL A 64 -6.47 17.64 6.28
C VAL A 64 -7.88 18.02 5.85
N ARG A 65 -8.81 18.21 6.79
CA ARG A 65 -10.19 18.61 6.50
C ARG A 65 -10.28 19.96 5.79
N GLN A 66 -9.45 20.93 6.19
CA GLN A 66 -9.37 22.22 5.52
C GLN A 66 -8.91 22.07 4.06
N VAL A 67 -7.86 21.28 3.82
CA VAL A 67 -7.36 21.01 2.46
C VAL A 67 -8.40 20.27 1.62
N THR A 68 -9.10 19.28 2.19
CA THR A 68 -10.22 18.59 1.51
C THR A 68 -11.29 19.59 1.07
N SER A 69 -11.63 20.57 1.91
CA SER A 69 -12.58 21.65 1.57
C SER A 69 -12.07 22.58 0.46
N VAL A 70 -10.76 22.80 0.36
CA VAL A 70 -10.15 23.56 -0.75
C VAL A 70 -10.20 22.74 -2.04
N VAL A 71 -9.75 21.48 -2.01
CA VAL A 71 -9.72 20.58 -3.17
C VAL A 71 -11.12 20.34 -3.72
N SER A 72 -12.14 20.20 -2.86
CA SER A 72 -13.51 19.91 -3.28
C SER A 72 -14.15 21.02 -4.12
N ARG A 73 -13.68 22.26 -3.98
CA ARG A 73 -14.08 23.39 -4.85
C ARG A 73 -13.65 23.21 -6.29
N PHE A 74 -12.70 22.32 -6.55
CA PHE A 74 -12.27 21.95 -7.90
C PHE A 74 -13.00 20.69 -8.41
N GLY A 75 -13.73 19.99 -7.53
CA GLY A 75 -14.47 18.76 -7.86
C GLY A 75 -15.76 19.02 -8.64
N GLY A 76 -16.32 20.22 -8.53
CA GLY A 76 -17.41 20.70 -9.37
C GLY A 76 -17.07 22.10 -9.89
N PHE A 77 -17.25 22.32 -11.20
CA PHE A 77 -17.11 23.59 -11.93
C PHE A 77 -15.84 23.82 -12.79
N PHE A 78 -14.82 22.94 -12.79
CA PHE A 78 -13.72 22.99 -13.77
C PHE A 78 -13.87 21.97 -14.91
N GLY A 79 -15.11 21.74 -15.35
CA GLY A 79 -15.46 20.94 -16.54
C GLY A 79 -15.09 21.63 -17.86
N GLY A 80 -13.92 22.25 -17.94
CA GLY A 80 -13.33 22.75 -19.18
C GLY A 80 -12.64 21.64 -19.99
N GLY A 81 -13.19 20.42 -19.98
CA GLY A 81 -12.72 19.31 -20.81
C GLY A 81 -11.44 18.57 -20.37
N ASP A 82 -10.77 18.95 -19.27
CA ASP A 82 -9.57 18.23 -18.80
C ASP A 82 -9.93 17.04 -17.88
N LEU A 83 -10.10 15.88 -18.51
CA LEU A 83 -10.40 14.61 -17.84
C LEU A 83 -9.35 14.23 -16.79
N ARG A 84 -8.07 14.51 -17.06
CA ARG A 84 -6.97 14.14 -16.14
C ARG A 84 -7.01 14.98 -14.88
N LEU A 85 -7.26 16.29 -15.01
CA LEU A 85 -7.44 17.15 -13.85
C LEU A 85 -8.60 16.68 -12.97
N SER A 86 -9.73 16.29 -13.58
CA SER A 86 -10.87 15.76 -12.83
C SER A 86 -10.51 14.51 -12.04
N HIS A 87 -9.83 13.54 -12.66
CA HIS A 87 -9.36 12.34 -11.96
C HIS A 87 -8.38 12.65 -10.84
N ALA A 88 -7.43 13.57 -11.05
CA ALA A 88 -6.47 14.01 -10.03
C ALA A 88 -7.14 14.66 -8.82
N VAL A 89 -8.16 15.50 -9.04
CA VAL A 89 -8.95 16.10 -7.95
C VAL A 89 -9.68 15.01 -7.17
N SER A 90 -10.35 14.08 -7.86
CA SER A 90 -11.04 12.97 -7.20
C SER A 90 -10.06 12.07 -6.43
N ASP A 91 -8.88 11.77 -6.96
CA ASP A 91 -7.83 11.03 -6.25
C ASP A 91 -7.46 11.72 -4.95
N CYS A 92 -7.17 13.02 -5.03
CA CYS A 92 -6.74 13.76 -3.86
C CYS A 92 -7.81 13.79 -2.77
N LEU A 93 -9.09 13.93 -3.14
CA LEU A 93 -10.20 13.87 -2.17
C LEU A 93 -10.27 12.51 -1.47
N ASP A 94 -10.22 11.42 -2.23
CA ASP A 94 -10.24 10.06 -1.66
C ASP A 94 -9.06 9.83 -0.71
N LEU A 95 -7.86 10.26 -1.12
CA LEU A 95 -6.61 10.09 -0.36
C LEU A 95 -6.59 10.94 0.91
N LEU A 96 -7.08 12.18 0.86
CA LEU A 96 -7.24 13.03 2.05
C LEU A 96 -8.26 12.43 3.03
N GLU A 97 -9.35 11.84 2.52
CA GLU A 97 -10.33 11.15 3.37
C GLU A 97 -9.75 9.89 4.03
N LEU A 98 -8.90 9.14 3.32
CA LEU A 98 -8.16 8.01 3.90
C LEU A 98 -7.18 8.48 4.98
N SER A 99 -6.42 9.55 4.73
CA SER A 99 -5.52 10.14 5.74
C SER A 99 -6.25 10.60 6.99
N ALA A 100 -7.42 11.23 6.85
CA ALA A 100 -8.21 11.64 8.01
C ALA A 100 -8.66 10.43 8.86
N ASP A 101 -9.04 9.32 8.22
CA ASP A 101 -9.41 8.08 8.90
C ASP A 101 -8.21 7.42 9.59
N GLU A 102 -7.07 7.32 8.91
CA GLU A 102 -5.83 6.74 9.44
C GLU A 102 -5.31 7.52 10.66
N LEU A 103 -5.37 8.86 10.62
CA LEU A 103 -5.02 9.71 11.74
C LEU A 103 -6.03 9.58 12.90
N SER A 104 -7.32 9.46 12.58
CA SER A 104 -8.38 9.23 13.57
C SER A 104 -8.26 7.86 14.23
N LEU A 105 -7.90 6.83 13.48
CA LEU A 105 -7.59 5.49 13.97
C LEU A 105 -6.38 5.51 14.90
N THR A 106 -5.31 6.21 14.49
CA THR A 106 -4.11 6.42 15.31
C THR A 106 -4.47 7.07 16.64
N LEU A 107 -5.22 8.17 16.61
CA LEU A 107 -5.68 8.87 17.82
C LEU A 107 -6.54 7.97 18.73
N SER A 108 -7.51 7.28 18.15
CA SER A 108 -8.44 6.41 18.90
C SER A 108 -7.74 5.21 19.53
N ALA A 109 -6.81 4.60 18.80
CA ALA A 109 -6.03 3.45 19.27
C ALA A 109 -5.08 3.83 20.40
N SER A 110 -4.44 5.00 20.29
CA SER A 110 -3.64 5.60 21.34
C SER A 110 -4.44 5.82 22.63
N GLN A 111 -5.73 6.14 22.51
CA GLN A 111 -6.63 6.37 23.64
C GLN A 111 -7.34 5.11 24.15
N ASN A 112 -7.00 3.92 23.65
CA ASN A 112 -7.72 2.69 24.02
C ASN A 112 -6.89 1.80 24.98
N PRO A 113 -7.26 1.72 26.27
CA PRO A 113 -6.55 0.88 27.26
C PRO A 113 -6.77 -0.63 27.03
N ASN A 114 -7.70 -0.98 26.12
CA ASN A 114 -8.02 -2.34 25.72
C ASN A 114 -7.56 -2.65 24.29
N TYR A 115 -6.66 -1.84 23.72
CA TYR A 115 -6.07 -2.12 22.42
C TYR A 115 -5.50 -3.54 22.35
N GLY A 116 -5.83 -4.28 21.29
CA GLY A 116 -5.36 -5.65 21.07
C GLY A 116 -5.95 -6.73 21.99
N LYS A 117 -6.83 -6.39 22.96
CA LYS A 117 -7.49 -7.40 23.85
C LYS A 117 -8.67 -8.14 23.20
N LYS A 118 -9.11 -7.71 22.01
CA LYS A 118 -10.12 -8.37 21.17
C LYS A 118 -9.60 -8.38 19.72
N ASP A 119 -9.77 -9.50 19.01
CA ASP A 119 -9.33 -9.70 17.63
C ASP A 119 -10.12 -8.82 16.64
N ASN A 120 -9.81 -7.52 16.65
CA ASN A 120 -10.53 -6.47 15.94
C ASN A 120 -9.89 -6.13 14.58
N GLY A 121 -9.16 -7.05 13.95
CA GLY A 121 -8.44 -6.78 12.71
C GLY A 121 -7.25 -5.83 12.88
N THR A 122 -6.50 -6.01 13.97
CA THR A 122 -5.19 -5.36 14.22
C THR A 122 -4.15 -6.46 14.50
N THR A 123 -2.87 -6.09 14.58
CA THR A 123 -1.80 -7.07 14.89
C THR A 123 -1.64 -7.35 16.39
N GLY A 124 -2.40 -6.64 17.23
CA GLY A 124 -2.20 -6.63 18.69
C GLY A 124 -0.94 -5.88 19.12
N ASN A 125 -0.15 -5.33 18.18
CA ASN A 125 1.01 -4.50 18.46
C ASN A 125 0.71 -3.05 18.11
N LEU A 126 0.39 -2.25 19.14
CA LEU A 126 0.02 -0.85 18.99
C LEU A 126 1.10 -0.05 18.24
N SER A 127 2.38 -0.20 18.57
CA SER A 127 3.48 0.55 17.93
C SER A 127 3.51 0.28 16.43
N ALA A 128 3.43 -0.99 16.03
CA ALA A 128 3.45 -1.37 14.62
C ALA A 128 2.21 -0.86 13.87
N ASP A 129 1.03 -0.94 14.49
CA ASP A 129 -0.22 -0.50 13.88
C ASP A 129 -0.25 1.04 13.70
N LEU A 130 0.12 1.83 14.74
CA LEU A 130 0.21 3.29 14.64
C LEU A 130 1.21 3.71 13.54
N ARG A 131 2.38 3.08 13.47
CA ARG A 131 3.40 3.38 12.46
C ARG A 131 2.93 3.02 11.04
N THR A 132 2.13 1.95 10.91
CA THR A 132 1.54 1.54 9.63
C THR A 132 0.54 2.58 9.14
N TRP A 133 -0.39 3.03 9.99
CA TRP A 133 -1.40 4.01 9.62
C TRP A 133 -0.80 5.41 9.36
N LEU A 134 0.16 5.85 10.16
CA LEU A 134 0.87 7.11 9.94
C LEU A 134 1.66 7.09 8.62
N SER A 135 2.34 6.00 8.30
CA SER A 135 3.02 5.85 7.00
C SER A 135 2.02 5.85 5.85
N GLY A 136 0.89 5.13 5.96
CA GLY A 136 -0.19 5.22 4.97
C GLY A 136 -0.69 6.65 4.74
N ALA A 137 -0.87 7.42 5.82
CA ALA A 137 -1.30 8.82 5.72
C ALA A 137 -0.26 9.70 5.02
N MET A 138 1.04 9.43 5.18
CA MET A 138 2.10 10.09 4.42
C MET A 138 2.05 9.73 2.94
N THR A 139 1.98 8.44 2.61
CA THR A 139 1.88 7.94 1.21
C THR A 139 0.70 8.56 0.47
N ASN A 140 -0.44 8.75 1.16
CA ASN A 140 -1.63 9.37 0.60
C ASN A 140 -1.40 10.84 0.14
N GLN A 141 -0.62 11.63 0.90
CA GLN A 141 -0.30 13.00 0.51
C GLN A 141 0.59 13.06 -0.74
N ASP A 142 1.58 12.17 -0.81
CA ASP A 142 2.46 12.07 -1.97
C ASP A 142 1.69 11.66 -3.23
N THR A 143 0.82 10.66 -3.11
CA THR A 143 0.01 10.18 -4.23
C THR A 143 -0.98 11.26 -4.71
N CYS A 144 -1.57 12.05 -3.80
CA CYS A 144 -2.39 13.20 -4.19
C CYS A 144 -1.58 14.19 -5.04
N LEU A 145 -0.36 14.54 -4.61
CA LEU A 145 0.51 15.47 -5.37
C LEU A 145 0.92 14.93 -6.74
N GLU A 146 1.19 13.63 -6.82
CA GLU A 146 1.56 12.95 -8.06
C GLU A 146 0.40 12.83 -9.04
N GLY A 147 -0.83 12.68 -8.55
CA GLY A 147 -2.03 12.64 -9.40
C GLY A 147 -2.16 13.87 -10.30
N PHE A 148 -1.65 15.03 -9.87
CA PHE A 148 -1.67 16.26 -10.66
C PHE A 148 -0.54 16.36 -11.72
N VAL A 149 0.38 15.39 -11.81
CA VAL A 149 1.39 15.35 -12.88
C VAL A 149 0.69 15.19 -14.24
N GLY A 150 1.10 16.00 -15.21
CA GLY A 150 0.46 16.03 -16.54
C GLY A 150 -0.81 16.88 -16.61
N THR A 151 -1.16 17.63 -15.56
CA THR A 151 -2.21 18.68 -15.59
C THR A 151 -1.59 20.06 -15.82
N ASN A 152 -2.42 21.11 -15.92
CA ASN A 152 -1.97 22.51 -16.05
C ASN A 152 -1.24 23.08 -14.81
N GLY A 153 -1.19 22.34 -13.70
CA GLY A 153 -0.43 22.69 -12.49
C GLY A 153 -1.10 23.70 -11.56
N LEU A 154 -2.24 24.31 -11.92
CA LEU A 154 -2.90 25.34 -11.10
C LEU A 154 -3.33 24.79 -9.74
N VAL A 155 -4.08 23.68 -9.73
CA VAL A 155 -4.55 23.05 -8.49
C VAL A 155 -3.37 22.54 -7.67
N LYS A 156 -2.41 21.86 -8.32
CA LYS A 156 -1.18 21.38 -7.67
C LYS A 156 -0.46 22.49 -6.90
N ASN A 157 -0.21 23.64 -7.55
CA ASN A 157 0.51 24.75 -6.93
C ASN A 157 -0.26 25.36 -5.75
N LEU A 158 -1.59 25.36 -5.81
CA LEU A 158 -2.44 25.85 -4.73
C LEU A 158 -2.37 24.95 -3.49
N VAL A 159 -2.44 23.62 -3.68
CA VAL A 159 -2.54 22.67 -2.55
C VAL A 159 -1.19 22.13 -2.07
N ALA A 160 -0.12 22.30 -2.86
CA ALA A 160 1.19 21.71 -2.56
C ALA A 160 1.77 22.13 -1.21
N GLY A 161 1.64 23.40 -0.83
CA GLY A 161 2.10 23.89 0.46
C GLY A 161 1.40 23.18 1.62
N SER A 162 0.08 23.09 1.57
CA SER A 162 -0.72 22.46 2.64
C SER A 162 -0.53 20.95 2.70
N LEU A 163 -0.42 20.26 1.57
CA LEU A 163 -0.12 18.82 1.54
C LEU A 163 1.28 18.52 2.08
N THR A 164 2.25 19.39 1.79
CA THR A 164 3.61 19.29 2.36
C THR A 164 3.62 19.53 3.87
N GLN A 165 2.79 20.47 4.36
CA GLN A 165 2.59 20.70 5.79
C GLN A 165 1.98 19.47 6.46
N ILE A 166 0.91 18.88 5.90
CA ILE A 166 0.30 17.65 6.41
C ILE A 166 1.36 16.54 6.44
N GLY A 167 2.07 16.31 5.34
CA GLY A 167 3.12 15.28 5.27
C GLY A 167 4.21 15.46 6.34
N SER A 168 4.63 16.70 6.59
CA SER A 168 5.60 17.01 7.65
C SER A 168 5.03 16.72 9.05
N SER A 169 3.80 17.12 9.34
CA SER A 169 3.17 16.85 10.64
C SER A 169 2.94 15.36 10.90
N VAL A 170 2.53 14.60 9.88
CA VAL A 170 2.40 13.14 9.97
C VAL A 170 3.77 12.48 10.17
N ARG A 171 4.81 12.95 9.48
CA ARG A 171 6.18 12.48 9.67
C ARG A 171 6.64 12.71 11.11
N ASP A 172 6.42 13.89 11.67
CA ASP A 172 6.80 14.21 13.05
C ASP A 172 6.10 13.25 14.02
N ALA A 173 4.79 13.03 13.86
CA ALA A 173 4.04 12.05 14.63
C ALA A 173 4.61 10.62 14.46
N LEU A 174 4.97 10.20 13.25
CA LEU A 174 5.58 8.90 12.97
C LEU A 174 6.92 8.71 13.71
N THR A 175 7.74 9.76 13.77
CA THR A 175 9.04 9.70 14.47
C THR A 175 8.91 9.65 16.00
N MET A 176 7.80 10.17 16.54
CA MET A 176 7.45 10.05 17.96
C MET A 176 7.11 8.60 18.33
N VAL A 177 6.55 7.79 17.44
CA VAL A 177 6.24 6.38 17.75
C VAL A 177 7.50 5.52 17.66
N ARG A 178 7.93 4.92 18.78
CA ARG A 178 9.11 4.03 18.81
C ARG A 178 8.87 2.80 17.93
N PRO A 179 9.85 2.41 17.10
CA PRO A 179 9.78 1.14 16.37
C PRO A 179 9.67 -0.05 17.33
N THR A 180 8.99 -1.12 16.90
CA THR A 180 9.00 -2.38 17.67
C THR A 180 10.43 -2.95 17.65
N PRO A 181 11.02 -3.33 18.80
CA PRO A 181 12.29 -4.05 18.82
C PRO A 181 12.16 -5.35 18.01
N GLY A 182 13.12 -5.61 17.11
CA GLY A 182 13.17 -6.89 16.39
C GLY A 182 13.21 -8.03 17.40
N ARG A 183 12.30 -9.00 17.30
CA ARG A 183 12.30 -10.12 18.25
C ARG A 183 13.51 -11.00 17.95
N PRO A 184 14.28 -11.44 18.97
CA PRO A 184 15.31 -12.44 18.75
C PRO A 184 14.65 -13.70 18.18
N PRO A 185 15.33 -14.44 17.28
CA PRO A 185 14.77 -15.62 16.66
C PRO A 185 14.37 -16.62 17.75
N LYS A 186 13.07 -16.75 18.02
CA LYS A 186 12.58 -17.82 18.88
C LYS A 186 12.76 -19.12 18.09
N ARG A 187 13.45 -20.10 18.69
CA ARG A 187 13.44 -21.49 18.20
C ARG A 187 11.97 -21.90 18.04
N ILE A 188 11.52 -22.06 16.80
CA ILE A 188 10.18 -22.54 16.50
C ILE A 188 10.11 -23.98 16.98
N ASN A 189 9.54 -24.18 18.17
CA ASN A 189 9.19 -25.51 18.63
C ASN A 189 8.03 -25.97 17.74
N ARG A 190 8.27 -27.02 16.95
CA ARG A 190 7.41 -27.49 15.87
C ARG A 190 6.13 -28.21 16.38
N ASN A 191 5.59 -27.73 17.51
CA ASN A 191 4.41 -28.24 18.20
C ASN A 191 3.40 -27.12 18.46
N LEU A 192 2.99 -26.38 17.41
CA LEU A 192 1.80 -25.53 17.48
C LEU A 192 0.55 -26.40 17.27
N ARG A 193 0.24 -27.22 18.29
CA ARG A 193 -1.14 -27.58 18.63
C ARG A 193 -1.62 -26.58 19.70
N GLU A 194 -1.58 -25.28 19.39
CA GLU A 194 -2.20 -24.27 20.24
C GLU A 194 -3.50 -23.79 19.58
N LYS A 195 -4.49 -23.56 20.46
CA LYS A 195 -5.89 -23.33 20.14
C LYS A 195 -6.02 -22.11 19.22
N LEU A 196 -6.70 -22.30 18.09
CA LEU A 196 -7.17 -21.20 17.24
C LEU A 196 -8.00 -20.20 18.08
N PRO A 197 -7.98 -18.91 17.72
CA PRO A 197 -8.78 -17.89 18.39
C PRO A 197 -10.26 -18.29 18.50
N TYR A 198 -10.92 -17.89 19.58
CA TYR A 198 -12.30 -18.29 19.91
C TYR A 198 -13.36 -17.86 18.87
N TRP A 199 -13.01 -16.94 17.97
CA TRP A 199 -13.88 -16.48 16.89
C TRP A 199 -13.78 -17.32 15.62
N VAL A 200 -12.76 -18.19 15.50
CA VAL A 200 -12.72 -19.18 14.42
C VAL A 200 -13.64 -20.33 14.81
N LYS A 201 -14.82 -20.37 14.19
CA LYS A 201 -15.80 -21.41 14.52
C LYS A 201 -15.25 -22.77 14.06
N PRO A 202 -15.58 -23.88 14.75
CA PRO A 202 -15.20 -25.23 14.32
C PRO A 202 -15.66 -25.59 12.89
N SER A 203 -16.72 -24.94 12.37
CA SER A 203 -17.15 -25.01 10.97
C SER A 203 -16.10 -24.43 10.01
N ASP A 204 -15.49 -23.31 10.39
CA ASP A 204 -14.48 -22.57 9.63
C ASP A 204 -13.21 -23.41 9.48
N ARG A 205 -12.94 -24.31 10.43
CA ARG A 205 -11.83 -25.28 10.38
C ARG A 205 -11.99 -26.36 9.31
N ARG A 206 -13.23 -26.78 8.98
CA ARG A 206 -13.52 -27.76 7.91
C ARG A 206 -13.67 -27.10 6.53
N LEU A 207 -13.95 -25.80 6.49
CA LEU A 207 -14.04 -24.97 5.28
C LEU A 207 -12.67 -24.68 4.64
N LEU A 208 -11.57 -25.02 5.32
CA LEU A 208 -10.18 -24.66 4.96
C LEU A 208 -9.40 -25.75 4.21
N GLN A 209 -9.99 -26.91 3.90
CA GLN A 209 -9.26 -28.02 3.25
C GLN A 209 -9.75 -28.49 1.87
N ALA A 210 -10.83 -27.95 1.33
CA ALA A 210 -11.23 -28.19 -0.07
C ALA A 210 -12.15 -27.05 -0.51
N ALA A 211 -12.44 -26.92 -1.80
CA ALA A 211 -13.35 -25.94 -2.40
C ALA A 211 -14.80 -25.98 -1.82
N GLY A 212 -14.99 -25.54 -0.58
CA GLY A 212 -16.20 -25.79 0.20
C GLY A 212 -16.62 -24.69 1.17
N VAL A 213 -16.02 -23.48 1.12
CA VAL A 213 -16.53 -22.30 1.83
C VAL A 213 -17.93 -21.98 1.32
N LYS A 214 -18.98 -22.03 2.17
CA LYS A 214 -20.33 -21.58 1.77
C LYS A 214 -20.24 -20.08 1.45
N PRO A 215 -20.42 -19.66 0.20
CA PRO A 215 -20.35 -18.25 -0.13
C PRO A 215 -21.55 -17.51 0.47
N ASP A 216 -21.32 -16.26 0.88
CA ASP A 216 -22.39 -15.33 1.25
C ASP A 216 -23.09 -14.77 0.00
N ALA A 217 -22.35 -14.64 -1.11
CA ALA A 217 -22.88 -14.28 -2.42
C ALA A 217 -22.14 -15.01 -3.55
N VAL A 218 -22.86 -15.32 -4.62
CA VAL A 218 -22.31 -15.90 -5.85
C VAL A 218 -22.46 -14.90 -7.00
N VAL A 219 -21.40 -14.68 -7.75
CA VAL A 219 -21.40 -13.89 -8.98
C VAL A 219 -21.22 -14.81 -10.17
N ALA A 220 -22.10 -14.72 -11.18
CA ALA A 220 -22.00 -15.51 -12.38
C ALA A 220 -22.55 -14.74 -13.59
N LEU A 221 -21.74 -14.64 -14.66
CA LEU A 221 -22.13 -13.95 -15.90
C LEU A 221 -23.31 -14.62 -16.62
N ASP A 222 -23.52 -15.92 -16.41
CA ASP A 222 -24.61 -16.71 -17.00
C ASP A 222 -25.96 -16.57 -16.25
N GLY A 223 -26.02 -15.72 -15.22
CA GLY A 223 -27.22 -15.50 -14.42
C GLY A 223 -27.53 -16.60 -13.40
N THR A 224 -26.66 -17.59 -13.23
CA THR A 224 -26.85 -18.69 -12.26
C THR A 224 -26.42 -18.33 -10.83
N GLY A 225 -25.94 -17.11 -10.60
CA GLY A 225 -25.52 -16.58 -9.30
C GLY A 225 -26.55 -15.61 -8.70
N ASN A 226 -26.21 -15.01 -7.56
CA ASN A 226 -26.98 -13.93 -6.97
C ASN A 226 -26.82 -12.61 -7.73
N PHE A 227 -25.65 -12.39 -8.32
CA PHE A 227 -25.31 -11.19 -9.09
C PHE A 227 -24.64 -11.56 -10.42
N THR A 228 -24.72 -10.68 -11.41
CA THR A 228 -23.97 -10.78 -12.67
C THR A 228 -22.71 -9.92 -12.69
N SER A 229 -22.56 -8.97 -11.76
CA SER A 229 -21.36 -8.14 -11.58
C SER A 229 -20.77 -8.32 -10.18
N VAL A 230 -19.46 -8.15 -10.05
CA VAL A 230 -18.79 -8.17 -8.75
C VAL A 230 -18.99 -6.85 -8.01
N SER A 231 -19.10 -5.74 -8.73
CA SER A 231 -19.43 -4.43 -8.15
C SER A 231 -20.74 -4.46 -7.35
N ASP A 232 -21.80 -5.09 -7.87
CA ASP A 232 -23.09 -5.21 -7.16
C ASP A 232 -22.98 -6.10 -5.93
N ALA A 233 -22.23 -7.22 -6.02
CA ALA A 233 -22.00 -8.11 -4.88
C ALA A 233 -21.21 -7.43 -3.76
N VAL A 234 -20.20 -6.62 -4.12
CA VAL A 234 -19.44 -5.79 -3.17
C VAL A 234 -20.35 -4.73 -2.54
N ALA A 235 -21.20 -4.06 -3.32
CA ALA A 235 -22.13 -3.06 -2.81
C ALA A 235 -23.10 -3.65 -1.78
N ALA A 236 -23.61 -4.87 -2.03
CA ALA A 236 -24.54 -5.59 -1.16
C ALA A 236 -23.90 -6.15 0.13
N ALA A 237 -22.58 -6.30 0.18
CA ALA A 237 -21.89 -6.78 1.37
C ALA A 237 -22.02 -5.79 2.55
N PRO A 238 -22.02 -6.25 3.81
CA PRO A 238 -22.16 -5.37 4.96
C PRO A 238 -20.93 -4.47 5.16
N ASP A 239 -21.17 -3.24 5.58
CA ASP A 239 -20.11 -2.31 5.95
C ASP A 239 -19.55 -2.64 7.34
N THR A 240 -18.24 -2.44 7.51
CA THR A 240 -17.47 -2.54 8.76
C THR A 240 -17.64 -3.87 9.50
N SER A 241 -17.93 -4.95 8.78
CA SER A 241 -18.13 -6.27 9.37
C SER A 241 -16.81 -6.87 9.84
N PHE A 242 -16.79 -7.37 11.08
CA PHE A 242 -15.68 -8.19 11.60
C PHE A 242 -15.77 -9.65 11.16
N ARG A 243 -16.92 -10.07 10.62
CA ARG A 243 -17.08 -11.40 10.01
C ARG A 243 -16.55 -11.35 8.58
N ARG A 244 -15.84 -12.39 8.17
CA ARG A 244 -15.49 -12.57 6.76
C ARG A 244 -16.75 -12.76 5.91
N TYR A 245 -16.91 -11.93 4.88
CA TYR A 245 -17.98 -12.02 3.90
C TYR A 245 -17.41 -12.53 2.57
N VAL A 246 -17.89 -13.69 2.13
CA VAL A 246 -17.29 -14.45 1.03
C VAL A 246 -18.12 -14.31 -0.23
N ILE A 247 -17.52 -13.75 -1.28
CA ILE A 247 -18.09 -13.66 -2.62
C ILE A 247 -17.38 -14.69 -3.49
N TYR A 248 -18.12 -15.68 -3.97
CA TYR A 248 -17.63 -16.64 -4.95
C TYR A 248 -17.95 -16.14 -6.36
N VAL A 249 -16.92 -16.05 -7.20
CA VAL A 249 -16.99 -15.49 -8.54
C VAL A 249 -16.72 -16.62 -9.53
N LYS A 250 -17.76 -17.07 -10.23
CA LYS A 250 -17.63 -18.16 -11.19
C LYS A 250 -16.69 -17.78 -12.35
N LYS A 251 -16.28 -18.78 -13.12
CA LYS A 251 -15.49 -18.60 -14.33
C LYS A 251 -16.13 -17.58 -15.27
N GLY A 252 -15.30 -16.75 -15.89
CA GLY A 252 -15.73 -15.68 -16.76
C GLY A 252 -14.68 -14.58 -16.87
N VAL A 253 -14.80 -13.77 -17.93
CA VAL A 253 -14.05 -12.53 -18.10
C VAL A 253 -14.97 -11.37 -17.74
N TYR A 254 -14.75 -10.82 -16.56
CA TYR A 254 -15.50 -9.71 -15.98
C TYR A 254 -14.87 -8.39 -16.43
N ARG A 255 -15.53 -7.71 -17.38
CA ARG A 255 -15.10 -6.43 -17.93
C ARG A 255 -15.69 -5.27 -17.12
N GLU A 256 -15.21 -5.11 -15.90
CA GLU A 256 -15.65 -4.07 -14.97
C GLU A 256 -14.46 -3.50 -14.20
N TYR A 257 -14.61 -2.24 -13.75
CA TYR A 257 -13.64 -1.60 -12.85
C TYR A 257 -14.23 -1.63 -11.44
N VAL A 258 -13.60 -2.40 -10.54
CA VAL A 258 -14.14 -2.63 -9.20
C VAL A 258 -13.32 -1.86 -8.18
N GLU A 259 -14.00 -1.15 -7.27
CA GLU A 259 -13.39 -0.54 -6.10
C GLU A 259 -14.06 -1.04 -4.81
N ILE A 260 -13.28 -1.72 -3.96
CA ILE A 260 -13.70 -2.08 -2.61
C ILE A 260 -13.38 -0.91 -1.68
N GLY A 261 -14.41 -0.12 -1.38
CA GLY A 261 -14.29 1.05 -0.52
C GLY A 261 -13.86 0.74 0.92
N LYS A 262 -13.33 1.76 1.62
CA LYS A 262 -12.75 1.65 2.98
C LYS A 262 -13.68 1.08 4.05
N LYS A 263 -15.01 1.17 3.86
CA LYS A 263 -16.01 0.60 4.76
C LYS A 263 -16.23 -0.90 4.55
N LYS A 264 -15.84 -1.48 3.43
CA LYS A 264 -16.08 -2.91 3.12
C LYS A 264 -14.98 -3.79 3.72
N TRP A 265 -15.06 -4.07 5.02
CA TRP A 265 -14.05 -4.84 5.75
C TRP A 265 -14.21 -6.35 5.56
N ASN A 266 -13.09 -7.07 5.63
CA ASN A 266 -13.04 -8.54 5.65
C ASN A 266 -13.75 -9.22 4.47
N LEU A 267 -13.76 -8.58 3.30
CA LEU A 267 -14.24 -9.19 2.06
C LEU A 267 -13.26 -10.26 1.57
N MET A 268 -13.80 -11.40 1.14
CA MET A 268 -13.04 -12.45 0.49
C MET A 268 -13.62 -12.76 -0.88
N LEU A 269 -12.81 -12.65 -1.93
CA LEU A 269 -13.15 -13.11 -3.27
C LEU A 269 -12.50 -14.48 -3.53
N ILE A 270 -13.28 -15.41 -4.06
CA ILE A 270 -12.81 -16.73 -4.49
C ILE A 270 -13.26 -16.96 -5.93
N GLY A 271 -12.31 -17.20 -6.84
CA GLY A 271 -12.60 -17.56 -8.22
C GLY A 271 -12.61 -19.08 -8.47
N ASP A 272 -12.91 -19.47 -9.70
CA ASP A 272 -12.82 -20.86 -10.19
C ASP A 272 -11.39 -21.29 -10.56
N GLY A 273 -10.41 -20.37 -10.43
CA GLY A 273 -9.03 -20.57 -10.82
C GLY A 273 -8.47 -19.33 -11.53
N MET A 274 -7.15 -19.16 -11.45
CA MET A 274 -6.45 -18.03 -12.08
C MET A 274 -6.69 -17.95 -13.59
N ASP A 275 -6.87 -19.08 -14.27
CA ASP A 275 -7.12 -19.12 -15.72
C ASP A 275 -8.62 -19.19 -16.07
N ALA A 276 -9.50 -19.11 -15.06
CA ALA A 276 -10.94 -19.27 -15.22
C ALA A 276 -11.73 -17.99 -14.88
N THR A 277 -11.36 -17.30 -13.79
CA THR A 277 -12.04 -16.07 -13.32
C THR A 277 -11.10 -14.88 -13.49
N ILE A 278 -11.43 -13.96 -14.40
CA ILE A 278 -10.54 -12.86 -14.82
C ILE A 278 -11.29 -11.52 -14.73
N PHE A 279 -10.74 -10.56 -13.99
CA PHE A 279 -11.13 -9.15 -14.03
C PHE A 279 -10.25 -8.40 -15.02
N SER A 280 -10.86 -7.79 -16.03
CA SER A 280 -10.16 -7.25 -17.20
C SER A 280 -10.55 -5.81 -17.48
N GLY A 281 -9.56 -4.91 -17.42
CA GLY A 281 -9.69 -3.50 -17.77
C GLY A 281 -8.57 -3.03 -18.69
N ASN A 282 -8.62 -1.77 -19.11
CA ASN A 282 -7.60 -1.14 -19.97
C ASN A 282 -7.41 0.36 -19.71
N ARG A 283 -7.73 0.87 -18.51
CA ARG A 283 -7.46 2.28 -18.18
C ARG A 283 -5.96 2.50 -18.12
N SER A 284 -5.52 3.65 -18.62
CA SER A 284 -4.09 3.94 -18.73
C SER A 284 -3.80 5.42 -18.57
N PHE A 285 -2.54 5.73 -18.24
CA PHE A 285 -2.08 7.10 -18.15
C PHE A 285 -2.28 7.83 -19.46
N ILE A 286 -1.93 7.26 -20.62
CA ILE A 286 -2.11 7.95 -21.92
C ILE A 286 -3.56 8.35 -22.18
N ASP A 287 -4.51 7.50 -21.79
CA ASP A 287 -5.94 7.72 -22.06
C ASP A 287 -6.62 8.68 -21.08
N GLY A 288 -5.85 9.47 -20.31
CA GLY A 288 -6.38 10.53 -19.45
C GLY A 288 -6.51 10.14 -17.98
N TRP A 289 -6.24 8.89 -17.60
CA TRP A 289 -6.32 8.44 -16.22
C TRP A 289 -5.05 8.81 -15.45
N THR A 290 -5.19 8.99 -14.14
CA THR A 290 -4.04 8.96 -13.24
C THR A 290 -3.59 7.50 -13.04
N THR A 291 -2.34 7.28 -12.64
CA THR A 291 -1.87 5.93 -12.29
C THR A 291 -2.76 5.30 -11.20
N TYR A 292 -3.13 6.07 -10.17
CA TYR A 292 -3.96 5.61 -9.05
C TYR A 292 -5.35 5.11 -9.49
N ARG A 293 -6.06 5.85 -10.37
CA ARG A 293 -7.39 5.46 -10.91
C ARG A 293 -7.35 4.56 -12.13
N SER A 294 -6.16 4.26 -12.68
CA SER A 294 -6.02 3.30 -13.78
C SER A 294 -6.27 1.85 -13.38
N ALA A 295 -6.31 1.56 -12.07
CA ALA A 295 -6.52 0.23 -11.52
C ALA A 295 -7.79 -0.43 -12.06
N THR A 296 -7.65 -1.64 -12.60
CA THR A 296 -8.80 -2.49 -12.95
C THR A 296 -9.55 -2.95 -11.70
N PHE A 297 -8.80 -3.30 -10.64
CA PHE A 297 -9.37 -3.66 -9.35
C PHE A 297 -8.62 -2.95 -8.23
N ALA A 298 -9.33 -2.21 -7.39
CA ALA A 298 -8.77 -1.44 -6.28
C ALA A 298 -9.40 -1.81 -4.94
N VAL A 299 -8.59 -1.88 -3.87
CA VAL A 299 -9.06 -2.27 -2.54
C VAL A 299 -8.53 -1.35 -1.45
N LYS A 300 -9.44 -0.70 -0.74
CA LYS A 300 -9.18 0.16 0.44
C LYS A 300 -9.61 -0.51 1.76
N GLY A 301 -10.64 -1.38 1.71
CA GLY A 301 -11.20 -2.02 2.90
C GLY A 301 -10.27 -3.07 3.52
N ARG A 302 -9.95 -2.92 4.81
CA ARG A 302 -9.01 -3.79 5.54
C ARG A 302 -9.41 -5.27 5.57
N GLY A 303 -8.41 -6.15 5.68
CA GLY A 303 -8.59 -7.59 5.81
C GLY A 303 -9.07 -8.28 4.53
N PHE A 304 -8.89 -7.64 3.38
CA PHE A 304 -9.28 -8.19 2.09
C PHE A 304 -8.50 -9.46 1.74
N ILE A 305 -9.19 -10.45 1.16
CA ILE A 305 -8.57 -11.66 0.64
C ILE A 305 -9.05 -11.90 -0.79
N ALA A 306 -8.13 -12.15 -1.72
CA ALA A 306 -8.44 -12.71 -3.02
C ALA A 306 -7.79 -14.08 -3.19
N ARG A 307 -8.49 -15.00 -3.83
CA ARG A 307 -8.01 -16.35 -4.08
C ARG A 307 -8.48 -16.92 -5.41
N ASP A 308 -7.59 -17.65 -6.09
CA ASP A 308 -7.91 -18.47 -7.27
C ASP A 308 -8.57 -17.64 -8.42
N LEU A 309 -8.02 -16.46 -8.74
CA LEU A 309 -8.54 -15.55 -9.78
C LEU A 309 -7.45 -14.64 -10.38
N THR A 310 -7.78 -13.89 -11.42
CA THR A 310 -6.84 -12.98 -12.11
C THR A 310 -7.34 -11.55 -12.14
N PHE A 311 -6.42 -10.60 -11.95
CA PHE A 311 -6.59 -9.19 -12.26
C PHE A 311 -5.70 -8.85 -13.45
N GLU A 312 -6.23 -8.21 -14.49
CA GLU A 312 -5.45 -7.80 -15.65
C GLU A 312 -5.77 -6.39 -16.15
N ASN A 313 -4.74 -5.72 -16.62
CA ASN A 313 -4.85 -4.50 -17.41
C ASN A 313 -4.26 -4.74 -18.81
N THR A 314 -5.11 -4.60 -19.82
CA THR A 314 -4.84 -4.94 -21.23
C THR A 314 -4.43 -3.74 -22.08
N ALA A 315 -4.13 -2.59 -21.47
CA ALA A 315 -3.82 -1.35 -22.19
C ALA A 315 -2.62 -1.47 -23.15
N GLY A 316 -1.60 -2.26 -22.80
CA GLY A 316 -0.39 -2.43 -23.60
C GLY A 316 0.77 -1.52 -23.16
N PRO A 317 2.02 -1.82 -23.57
CA PRO A 317 3.21 -1.09 -23.14
C PRO A 317 3.31 0.33 -23.73
N GLU A 318 2.65 0.60 -24.86
CA GLU A 318 2.54 1.93 -25.48
C GLU A 318 1.64 2.90 -24.72
N LYS A 319 0.82 2.38 -23.79
CA LYS A 319 -0.11 3.17 -22.98
C LYS A 319 0.48 3.65 -21.66
N HIS A 320 1.76 3.35 -21.41
CA HIS A 320 2.48 3.66 -20.18
C HIS A 320 1.77 3.07 -18.94
N GLN A 321 1.68 3.82 -17.82
CA GLN A 321 1.17 3.31 -16.55
C GLN A 321 -0.28 2.81 -16.67
N ALA A 322 -0.51 1.55 -16.33
CA ALA A 322 -1.82 0.91 -16.46
C ALA A 322 -1.97 -0.21 -15.40
N VAL A 323 -2.58 0.13 -14.27
CA VAL A 323 -2.62 -0.73 -13.09
C VAL A 323 -3.66 -1.86 -13.26
N ALA A 324 -3.26 -3.09 -12.97
CA ALA A 324 -4.17 -4.23 -12.93
C ALA A 324 -4.82 -4.36 -11.54
N PHE A 325 -4.00 -4.33 -10.49
CA PHE A 325 -4.47 -4.42 -9.11
C PHE A 325 -3.81 -3.35 -8.24
N ARG A 326 -4.61 -2.66 -7.42
CA ARG A 326 -4.16 -1.69 -6.42
C ARG A 326 -4.68 -2.07 -5.04
N SER A 327 -3.79 -2.07 -4.04
CA SER A 327 -4.17 -2.32 -2.64
C SER A 327 -3.65 -1.21 -1.73
N ASP A 328 -4.59 -0.57 -1.02
CA ASP A 328 -4.36 0.25 0.18
C ASP A 328 -4.92 -0.48 1.43
N SER A 329 -5.30 -1.74 1.28
CA SER A 329 -5.91 -2.53 2.35
C SER A 329 -4.84 -3.07 3.29
N ASP A 330 -4.90 -2.64 4.54
CA ASP A 330 -4.13 -3.26 5.61
C ASP A 330 -4.55 -4.72 5.85
N LEU A 331 -3.58 -5.55 6.18
CA LEU A 331 -3.74 -6.99 6.41
C LEU A 331 -4.40 -7.72 5.22
N SER A 332 -4.06 -7.32 3.99
CA SER A 332 -4.59 -7.94 2.77
C SER A 332 -3.80 -9.18 2.35
N VAL A 333 -4.50 -10.17 1.77
CA VAL A 333 -3.89 -11.39 1.22
C VAL A 333 -4.32 -11.65 -0.21
N LEU A 334 -3.36 -11.93 -1.08
CA LEU A 334 -3.60 -12.51 -2.40
C LEU A 334 -2.99 -13.91 -2.43
N TYR A 335 -3.81 -14.92 -2.67
CA TYR A 335 -3.39 -16.32 -2.64
C TYR A 335 -3.76 -17.06 -3.92
N ARG A 336 -2.76 -17.52 -4.69
CA ARG A 336 -2.98 -18.10 -6.02
C ARG A 336 -3.80 -17.18 -6.91
N CYS A 337 -3.34 -15.94 -7.02
CA CYS A 337 -3.89 -14.96 -7.95
C CYS A 337 -2.89 -14.70 -9.08
N ALA A 338 -3.39 -14.36 -10.27
CA ALA A 338 -2.55 -13.77 -11.32
C ALA A 338 -2.77 -12.25 -11.39
N ILE A 339 -1.70 -11.50 -11.63
CA ILE A 339 -1.73 -10.04 -11.79
C ILE A 339 -0.95 -9.73 -13.05
N ARG A 340 -1.66 -9.32 -14.11
CA ARG A 340 -1.14 -9.24 -15.48
C ARG A 340 -1.23 -7.83 -16.03
N GLY A 341 -0.14 -7.31 -16.54
CA GLY A 341 -0.10 -6.00 -17.17
C GLY A 341 1.19 -5.77 -17.93
N TYR A 342 1.52 -4.51 -18.13
CA TYR A 342 2.82 -4.06 -18.65
C TYR A 342 3.46 -3.14 -17.61
N GLN A 343 3.43 -1.83 -17.82
CA GLN A 343 3.96 -0.86 -16.88
C GLN A 343 2.99 -0.67 -15.70
N ASP A 344 3.53 -0.62 -14.47
CA ASP A 344 2.78 -0.36 -13.23
C ASP A 344 1.70 -1.41 -12.93
N THR A 345 1.96 -2.70 -13.20
CA THR A 345 0.96 -3.78 -13.11
C THR A 345 0.34 -3.93 -11.71
N LEU A 346 1.16 -4.03 -10.66
CA LEU A 346 0.76 -4.18 -9.27
C LEU A 346 1.14 -2.93 -8.48
N TYR A 347 0.11 -2.18 -8.06
CA TYR A 347 0.28 -1.05 -7.15
C TYR A 347 0.02 -1.51 -5.71
N ALA A 348 1.07 -2.02 -5.06
CA ALA A 348 1.08 -2.32 -3.63
C ALA A 348 1.24 -1.01 -2.84
N HIS A 349 0.18 -0.19 -2.87
CA HIS A 349 0.21 1.24 -2.56
C HIS A 349 0.67 1.55 -1.13
N SER A 350 -0.01 1.04 -0.11
CA SER A 350 0.28 1.32 1.30
C SER A 350 -0.13 0.17 2.22
N MET A 351 0.13 0.28 3.52
CA MET A 351 -0.25 -0.70 4.55
C MET A 351 0.47 -2.06 4.44
N ARG A 352 0.02 -3.09 5.19
CA ARG A 352 0.64 -4.42 5.20
C ARG A 352 -0.07 -5.40 4.27
N GLN A 353 0.71 -6.09 3.43
CA GLN A 353 0.18 -6.93 2.35
C GLN A 353 0.96 -8.23 2.23
N PHE A 354 0.25 -9.34 1.98
CA PHE A 354 0.86 -10.65 1.77
C PHE A 354 0.42 -11.29 0.45
N TYR A 355 1.39 -11.60 -0.40
CA TYR A 355 1.18 -12.24 -1.70
C TYR A 355 1.78 -13.65 -1.64
N ARG A 356 0.96 -14.68 -1.84
CA ARG A 356 1.38 -16.08 -1.73
C ARG A 356 1.01 -16.85 -2.99
N GLU A 357 1.97 -17.55 -3.57
CA GLU A 357 1.74 -18.41 -4.76
C GLU A 357 1.09 -17.65 -5.92
N CYS A 358 1.36 -16.35 -6.04
CA CYS A 358 0.82 -15.51 -7.11
C CYS A 358 1.70 -15.56 -8.36
N LYS A 359 1.09 -15.30 -9.52
CA LYS A 359 1.81 -15.04 -10.78
C LYS A 359 1.73 -13.56 -11.11
N ILE A 360 2.86 -12.87 -11.18
CA ILE A 360 2.92 -11.42 -11.42
C ILE A 360 3.76 -11.17 -12.67
N THR A 361 3.20 -10.46 -13.64
CA THR A 361 3.85 -10.24 -14.94
C THR A 361 3.75 -8.78 -15.38
N GLY A 362 4.86 -8.22 -15.87
CA GLY A 362 4.89 -6.85 -16.39
C GLY A 362 6.24 -6.45 -16.97
N THR A 363 6.43 -5.14 -17.22
CA THR A 363 7.62 -4.59 -17.87
C THR A 363 8.35 -3.58 -16.97
N VAL A 364 7.89 -2.33 -16.95
CA VAL A 364 8.47 -1.24 -16.15
C VAL A 364 7.74 -1.13 -14.83
N ASP A 365 8.49 -1.12 -13.73
CA ASP A 365 8.00 -0.86 -12.37
C ASP A 365 6.77 -1.68 -11.99
N PHE A 366 6.71 -2.93 -12.45
CA PHE A 366 5.46 -3.66 -12.45
C PHE A 366 5.03 -4.17 -11.06
N ILE A 367 5.88 -4.03 -10.04
CA ILE A 367 5.54 -4.09 -8.62
C ILE A 367 6.02 -2.77 -7.98
N PHE A 368 5.11 -1.86 -7.65
CA PHE A 368 5.46 -0.54 -7.13
C PHE A 368 4.50 -0.09 -6.03
N GLY A 369 4.89 0.97 -5.32
CA GLY A 369 4.17 1.48 -4.15
C GLY A 369 5.05 1.56 -2.91
N ASP A 370 4.42 1.85 -1.77
CA ASP A 370 5.07 2.10 -0.49
C ASP A 370 4.41 1.28 0.63
N SER A 371 3.94 0.08 0.31
CA SER A 371 3.45 -0.86 1.33
C SER A 371 4.58 -1.58 2.04
N THR A 372 4.28 -2.15 3.20
CA THR A 372 5.05 -3.25 3.78
C THR A 372 4.52 -4.54 3.16
N ALA A 373 5.16 -5.06 2.10
CA ALA A 373 4.68 -6.22 1.37
C ALA A 373 5.68 -7.38 1.34
N VAL A 374 5.19 -8.60 1.60
CA VAL A 374 5.95 -9.83 1.41
C VAL A 374 5.32 -10.65 0.27
N PHE A 375 6.16 -10.97 -0.72
CA PHE A 375 5.86 -11.88 -1.81
C PHE A 375 6.52 -13.21 -1.50
N GLN A 376 5.72 -14.26 -1.25
CA GLN A 376 6.23 -15.55 -0.86
C GLN A 376 5.84 -16.65 -1.84
N SER A 377 6.83 -17.38 -2.36
CA SER A 377 6.60 -18.45 -3.34
C SER A 377 5.82 -17.99 -4.58
N CYS A 378 6.02 -16.74 -5.00
CA CYS A 378 5.40 -16.19 -6.21
C CYS A 378 6.26 -16.48 -7.45
N GLU A 379 5.61 -16.61 -8.60
CA GLU A 379 6.23 -16.59 -9.92
C GLU A 379 6.17 -15.17 -10.45
N ILE A 380 7.34 -14.58 -10.69
CA ILE A 380 7.49 -13.18 -11.11
C ILE A 380 8.19 -13.21 -12.46
N SER A 381 7.47 -12.85 -13.52
CA SER A 381 7.95 -13.02 -14.90
C SER A 381 7.94 -11.70 -15.66
N VAL A 382 9.12 -11.29 -16.12
CA VAL A 382 9.28 -10.09 -16.92
C VAL A 382 8.78 -10.33 -18.34
N ARG A 383 7.98 -9.40 -18.88
CA ARG A 383 7.43 -9.45 -20.24
C ARG A 383 8.27 -8.66 -21.22
N LYS A 384 8.05 -8.87 -22.52
CA LYS A 384 8.69 -8.08 -23.56
C LYS A 384 8.16 -6.64 -23.54
N GLY A 385 9.08 -5.71 -23.32
CA GLY A 385 8.81 -4.27 -23.38
C GLY A 385 8.90 -3.71 -24.79
N LEU A 386 8.77 -2.38 -24.90
CA LEU A 386 9.07 -1.65 -26.13
C LEU A 386 10.57 -1.75 -26.48
N PRO A 387 10.96 -1.55 -27.75
CA PRO A 387 12.37 -1.48 -28.13
C PRO A 387 13.14 -0.49 -27.24
N SER A 388 14.31 -0.92 -26.76
CA SER A 388 15.18 -0.14 -25.84
C SER A 388 14.58 0.19 -24.47
N GLN A 389 13.38 -0.28 -24.15
CA GLN A 389 12.82 -0.16 -22.80
C GLN A 389 13.64 -1.00 -21.82
N LYS A 390 13.88 -0.44 -20.63
CA LYS A 390 14.48 -1.16 -19.51
C LYS A 390 13.36 -1.59 -18.58
N ASN A 391 13.27 -2.89 -18.33
CA ASN A 391 12.29 -3.46 -17.42
C ASN A 391 12.82 -3.47 -15.99
N THR A 392 11.92 -3.24 -15.04
CA THR A 392 12.21 -3.19 -13.61
C THR A 392 11.11 -3.93 -12.88
N ILE A 393 11.50 -4.93 -12.08
CA ILE A 393 10.53 -5.70 -11.30
C ILE A 393 9.93 -4.83 -10.21
N THR A 394 10.77 -4.15 -9.42
CA THR A 394 10.30 -3.30 -8.33
C THR A 394 10.59 -1.81 -8.51
N ALA A 395 9.69 -0.97 -8.00
CA ALA A 395 9.91 0.45 -7.78
C ALA A 395 9.34 0.88 -6.43
N HIS A 396 10.09 0.62 -5.35
CA HIS A 396 9.62 0.89 -3.99
C HIS A 396 9.66 2.39 -3.67
N GLY A 397 8.58 2.88 -3.08
CA GLY A 397 8.25 4.30 -2.90
C GLY A 397 8.54 4.91 -1.53
N ARG A 398 9.32 4.25 -0.67
CA ARG A 398 9.64 4.82 0.66
C ARG A 398 10.32 6.18 0.58
N LYS A 399 9.68 7.21 1.12
CA LYS A 399 10.18 8.59 1.09
C LYS A 399 10.86 9.01 2.38
N ASP A 400 10.57 8.34 3.50
CA ASP A 400 11.17 8.64 4.80
C ASP A 400 11.77 7.41 5.49
N PRO A 401 12.96 7.50 6.13
CA PRO A 401 13.60 6.36 6.77
C PRO A 401 12.84 5.84 7.99
N ALA A 402 11.98 6.66 8.60
CA ALA A 402 11.12 6.25 9.71
C ALA A 402 9.96 5.37 9.26
N GLU A 403 9.67 5.25 7.97
CA GLU A 403 8.59 4.38 7.48
C GLU A 403 8.94 2.89 7.61
N PRO A 404 7.99 2.04 8.07
CA PRO A 404 8.17 0.60 8.20
C PRO A 404 8.03 -0.15 6.85
N THR A 405 7.99 0.56 5.73
CA THR A 405 7.59 0.06 4.40
C THR A 405 8.74 -0.53 3.60
N GLY A 406 8.45 -1.42 2.67
CA GLY A 406 9.47 -2.13 1.89
C GLY A 406 8.88 -3.34 1.19
N PHE A 407 9.58 -3.82 0.17
CA PHE A 407 9.24 -5.09 -0.48
C PHE A 407 10.21 -6.19 -0.06
N SER A 408 9.66 -7.36 0.23
CA SER A 408 10.40 -8.58 0.54
C SER A 408 9.96 -9.70 -0.39
N LEU A 409 10.83 -10.11 -1.31
CA LEU A 409 10.60 -11.19 -2.26
C LEU A 409 11.31 -12.44 -1.72
N GLN A 410 10.54 -13.38 -1.16
CA GLN A 410 11.04 -14.57 -0.48
C GLN A 410 10.59 -15.84 -1.18
N PHE A 411 11.50 -16.79 -1.42
CA PHE A 411 11.18 -18.07 -2.10
C PHE A 411 10.53 -17.92 -3.47
N CYS A 412 10.72 -16.78 -4.14
CA CYS A 412 10.09 -16.50 -5.41
C CYS A 412 10.87 -17.14 -6.57
N ASN A 413 10.20 -17.30 -7.70
CA ASN A 413 10.78 -17.70 -8.96
C ASN A 413 10.78 -16.49 -9.90
N ILE A 414 11.94 -15.82 -10.04
CA ILE A 414 12.10 -14.62 -10.85
C ILE A 414 12.61 -15.02 -12.24
N THR A 415 11.77 -14.85 -13.26
CA THR A 415 12.03 -15.31 -14.63
C THR A 415 11.62 -14.26 -15.67
N ALA A 416 11.59 -14.65 -16.94
CA ALA A 416 11.09 -13.83 -18.03
C ALA A 416 10.21 -14.69 -18.97
N GLU A 417 9.27 -14.06 -19.67
CA GLU A 417 8.42 -14.74 -20.64
C GLU A 417 9.25 -15.32 -21.81
N PRO A 418 8.75 -16.38 -22.49
CA PRO A 418 9.51 -17.07 -23.53
C PRO A 418 10.04 -16.16 -24.65
N ASP A 419 9.32 -15.11 -25.02
CA ASP A 419 9.71 -14.16 -26.05
C ASP A 419 10.83 -13.20 -25.61
N VAL A 420 10.94 -12.91 -24.31
CA VAL A 420 12.08 -12.18 -23.71
C VAL A 420 13.32 -13.08 -23.71
N ILE A 421 13.16 -14.34 -23.32
CA ILE A 421 14.26 -15.33 -23.29
C ILE A 421 14.77 -15.57 -24.71
N ALA A 422 13.88 -15.78 -25.68
CA ALA A 422 14.21 -16.00 -27.08
C ALA A 422 14.93 -14.80 -27.71
N ALA A 423 14.67 -13.59 -27.22
CA ALA A 423 15.36 -12.37 -27.66
C ALA A 423 16.79 -12.23 -27.08
N ALA A 424 17.35 -13.27 -26.46
CA ALA A 424 18.74 -13.35 -25.99
C ALA A 424 19.19 -12.13 -25.17
N ASN A 425 18.36 -11.69 -24.23
CA ASN A 425 18.60 -10.51 -23.38
C ASN A 425 18.66 -9.16 -24.13
N ALA A 426 18.02 -9.04 -25.31
CA ALA A 426 17.87 -7.75 -26.00
C ALA A 426 17.07 -6.71 -25.17
N THR A 427 16.23 -7.17 -24.25
CA THR A 427 15.57 -6.32 -23.25
C THR A 427 16.36 -6.37 -21.95
N ALA A 428 16.77 -5.20 -21.43
CA ALA A 428 17.48 -5.12 -20.17
C ALA A 428 16.51 -5.21 -18.99
N ASN A 429 16.65 -6.24 -18.14
CA ASN A 429 15.76 -6.48 -17.01
C ASN A 429 16.52 -6.37 -15.69
N TYR A 430 15.94 -5.65 -14.73
CA TYR A 430 16.52 -5.36 -13.42
C TYR A 430 15.55 -5.74 -12.30
N LEU A 431 16.10 -6.07 -11.12
CA LEU A 431 15.34 -6.35 -9.90
C LEU A 431 14.53 -5.14 -9.44
N GLY A 432 15.01 -3.93 -9.67
CA GLY A 432 14.24 -2.72 -9.41
C GLY A 432 15.02 -1.42 -9.57
N ARG A 433 14.36 -0.31 -9.27
CA ARG A 433 14.92 1.05 -9.25
C ARG A 433 14.29 1.95 -8.17
N PRO A 434 15.02 2.93 -7.61
CA PRO A 434 14.59 3.66 -6.43
C PRO A 434 13.63 4.81 -6.76
N TRP A 435 12.33 4.53 -6.81
CA TRP A 435 11.30 5.54 -7.07
C TRP A 435 11.37 6.72 -6.09
N LYS A 436 11.70 6.45 -4.82
CA LYS A 436 11.86 7.47 -3.76
C LYS A 436 13.16 7.30 -2.99
N LEU A 437 13.52 8.35 -2.24
CA LEU A 437 14.85 8.57 -1.65
C LEU A 437 15.33 7.41 -0.75
N TYR A 438 14.42 6.74 -0.04
CA TYR A 438 14.76 5.66 0.88
C TYR A 438 14.23 4.30 0.41
N SER A 439 14.06 4.13 -0.91
CA SER A 439 13.55 2.91 -1.55
C SER A 439 14.14 1.65 -0.90
N ARG A 440 13.29 0.66 -0.59
CA ARG A 440 13.68 -0.53 0.18
C ARG A 440 13.12 -1.79 -0.46
N THR A 441 14.01 -2.67 -0.90
CA THR A 441 13.64 -3.94 -1.51
C THR A 441 14.66 -5.00 -1.14
N VAL A 442 14.19 -6.15 -0.68
CA VAL A 442 15.00 -7.31 -0.34
C VAL A 442 14.55 -8.49 -1.18
N VAL A 443 15.48 -9.12 -1.89
CA VAL A 443 15.24 -10.38 -2.60
C VAL A 443 16.03 -11.48 -1.93
N MET A 444 15.34 -12.48 -1.39
CA MET A 444 15.99 -13.51 -0.60
C MET A 444 15.47 -14.91 -0.88
N GLN A 445 16.37 -15.90 -0.83
CA GLN A 445 16.07 -17.32 -1.00
C GLN A 445 15.26 -17.63 -2.27
N SER A 446 15.47 -16.83 -3.32
CA SER A 446 14.68 -16.86 -4.55
C SER A 446 15.52 -17.34 -5.72
N TYR A 447 14.87 -18.03 -6.67
CA TYR A 447 15.49 -18.35 -7.95
C TYR A 447 15.50 -17.10 -8.85
N MET A 448 16.60 -16.89 -9.56
CA MET A 448 16.76 -15.84 -10.57
C MET A 448 17.26 -16.42 -11.89
N ALA A 449 16.44 -16.29 -12.94
CA ALA A 449 16.82 -16.67 -14.29
C ALA A 449 17.90 -15.74 -14.88
N ALA A 450 18.56 -16.19 -15.96
CA ALA A 450 19.62 -15.47 -16.66
C ALA A 450 19.17 -14.16 -17.34
N ALA A 451 17.85 -13.91 -17.36
CA ALA A 451 17.25 -12.72 -17.93
C ALA A 451 17.52 -11.45 -17.09
N ILE A 452 17.92 -11.60 -15.82
CA ILE A 452 18.29 -10.48 -14.96
C ILE A 452 19.71 -10.01 -15.28
N ARG A 453 19.87 -8.71 -15.51
CA ARG A 453 21.15 -8.06 -15.78
C ARG A 453 22.14 -8.31 -14.65
N PRO A 454 23.45 -8.50 -14.94
CA PRO A 454 24.46 -8.70 -13.90
C PRO A 454 24.56 -7.54 -12.90
N GLU A 455 24.28 -6.31 -13.31
CA GLU A 455 24.19 -5.13 -12.42
C GLU A 455 23.11 -5.30 -11.34
N GLY A 456 22.06 -6.07 -11.63
CA GLY A 456 20.94 -6.36 -10.74
C GLY A 456 19.94 -5.22 -10.60
N TRP A 457 20.41 -3.99 -10.38
CA TRP A 457 19.57 -2.82 -10.06
C TRP A 457 19.82 -1.68 -11.05
N LEU A 458 18.82 -0.82 -11.24
CA LEU A 458 18.87 0.30 -12.20
C LEU A 458 18.71 1.64 -11.47
N GLU A 459 19.47 2.65 -11.85
CA GLU A 459 19.32 4.00 -11.32
C GLU A 459 17.94 4.58 -11.64
N TRP A 460 17.40 5.41 -10.75
CA TRP A 460 16.20 6.19 -11.07
C TRP A 460 16.55 7.39 -11.96
N ASN A 461 17.48 8.23 -11.49
CA ASN A 461 18.00 9.37 -12.23
C ASN A 461 19.36 9.81 -11.66
N GLY A 462 20.45 9.58 -12.41
CA GLY A 462 21.81 9.91 -11.95
C GLY A 462 22.14 9.24 -10.62
N THR A 463 22.59 10.04 -9.65
CA THR A 463 22.97 9.58 -8.30
C THR A 463 21.83 9.63 -7.27
N PHE A 464 20.61 9.93 -7.69
CA PHE A 464 19.46 10.00 -6.78
C PHE A 464 19.28 8.68 -5.99
N ALA A 465 19.12 8.80 -4.67
CA ALA A 465 18.85 7.73 -3.71
C ALA A 465 19.94 6.65 -3.53
N LEU A 466 21.02 6.65 -4.33
CA LEU A 466 22.00 5.55 -4.33
C LEU A 466 22.69 5.34 -2.97
N ASP A 467 22.81 6.40 -2.17
CA ASP A 467 23.44 6.37 -0.84
C ASP A 467 22.46 6.06 0.31
N SER A 468 21.15 6.20 0.07
CA SER A 468 20.10 6.16 1.10
C SER A 468 19.08 5.04 0.92
N LEU A 469 18.99 4.46 -0.28
CA LEU A 469 18.20 3.26 -0.54
C LEU A 469 18.73 2.06 0.26
N PHE A 470 17.91 1.02 0.39
CA PHE A 470 18.30 -0.25 0.97
C PHE A 470 17.88 -1.38 0.04
N TYR A 471 18.80 -1.79 -0.83
CA TYR A 471 18.62 -2.93 -1.73
C TYR A 471 19.49 -4.09 -1.28
N ALA A 472 18.88 -5.23 -1.05
CA ALA A 472 19.59 -6.37 -0.49
C ALA A 472 19.25 -7.68 -1.20
N GLU A 473 20.27 -8.53 -1.32
CA GLU A 473 20.15 -9.90 -1.83
C GLU A 473 20.71 -10.89 -0.79
N PHE A 474 19.98 -11.99 -0.54
CA PHE A 474 20.39 -13.03 0.42
C PHE A 474 20.06 -14.43 -0.08
N ALA A 475 21.09 -15.28 -0.21
CA ALA A 475 20.92 -16.71 -0.55
C ALA A 475 20.03 -16.98 -1.78
N ASN A 476 20.07 -16.09 -2.78
CA ASN A 476 19.43 -16.31 -4.07
C ASN A 476 20.24 -17.30 -4.90
N TYR A 477 19.58 -18.02 -5.80
CA TYR A 477 20.19 -19.05 -6.63
C TYR A 477 19.71 -18.96 -8.08
N GLY A 478 20.38 -19.69 -8.98
CA GLY A 478 20.11 -19.65 -10.42
C GLY A 478 21.07 -18.74 -11.19
N PRO A 479 21.02 -18.77 -12.53
CA PRO A 479 22.03 -18.10 -13.36
C PRO A 479 22.03 -16.56 -13.26
N GLY A 480 20.92 -15.93 -12.83
CA GLY A 480 20.84 -14.47 -12.62
C GLY A 480 21.26 -13.99 -11.23
N SER A 481 21.58 -14.90 -10.30
CA SER A 481 21.85 -14.56 -8.90
C SER A 481 23.32 -14.24 -8.60
N GLY A 482 24.19 -14.23 -9.61
CA GLY A 482 25.61 -13.95 -9.43
C GLY A 482 25.87 -12.52 -8.95
N LEU A 483 26.56 -12.36 -7.82
CA LEU A 483 26.71 -11.06 -7.17
C LEU A 483 27.99 -10.30 -7.57
N GLY A 484 28.93 -10.93 -8.26
CA GLY A 484 30.27 -10.38 -8.52
C GLY A 484 30.33 -9.13 -9.42
N THR A 485 29.23 -8.79 -10.09
CA THR A 485 29.11 -7.66 -11.03
C THR A 485 27.94 -6.73 -10.70
N ARG A 486 27.36 -6.87 -9.51
CA ARG A 486 26.31 -5.99 -9.02
C ARG A 486 26.83 -4.56 -8.90
N VAL A 487 25.89 -3.61 -8.93
CA VAL A 487 26.18 -2.19 -8.69
C VAL A 487 26.93 -1.97 -7.37
N LYS A 488 27.75 -0.92 -7.31
CA LYS A 488 28.61 -0.58 -6.15
C LYS A 488 28.03 0.55 -5.30
N TRP A 489 26.72 0.76 -5.33
CA TRP A 489 26.07 1.84 -4.60
C TRP A 489 26.16 1.59 -3.07
N PRO A 490 26.33 2.63 -2.23
CA PRO A 490 26.39 2.44 -0.79
C PRO A 490 25.11 1.82 -0.20
N GLY A 491 23.94 2.09 -0.78
CA GLY A 491 22.67 1.48 -0.39
C GLY A 491 22.45 0.04 -0.87
N TYR A 492 23.35 -0.51 -1.68
CA TYR A 492 23.31 -1.91 -2.08
C TYR A 492 24.05 -2.80 -1.07
N HIS A 493 23.43 -3.91 -0.68
CA HIS A 493 23.90 -4.79 0.37
C HIS A 493 23.88 -6.25 -0.06
N MET A 494 25.06 -6.84 -0.19
CA MET A 494 25.24 -8.29 -0.21
C MET A 494 25.08 -8.83 1.21
N MET A 495 23.98 -9.52 1.49
CA MET A 495 23.74 -10.09 2.81
C MET A 495 24.20 -11.54 2.84
N ASN A 496 25.12 -11.85 3.76
CA ASN A 496 25.69 -13.19 3.92
C ASN A 496 25.28 -13.84 5.26
N ASN A 497 24.60 -13.08 6.13
CA ASN A 497 24.15 -13.56 7.44
C ASN A 497 22.63 -13.45 7.56
N SER A 498 21.99 -14.55 7.99
CA SER A 498 20.54 -14.62 8.21
C SER A 498 20.03 -13.55 9.18
N ALA A 499 20.83 -13.13 10.17
CA ALA A 499 20.48 -12.07 11.11
C ALA A 499 20.26 -10.71 10.41
N GLN A 500 20.91 -10.45 9.27
CA GLN A 500 20.77 -9.20 8.53
C GLN A 500 19.44 -9.09 7.78
N VAL A 501 18.81 -10.23 7.47
CA VAL A 501 17.56 -10.28 6.68
C VAL A 501 16.35 -10.80 7.46
N HIS A 502 16.53 -11.24 8.71
CA HIS A 502 15.46 -11.75 9.57
C HIS A 502 14.27 -10.79 9.69
N ASN A 503 14.53 -9.48 9.77
CA ASN A 503 13.50 -8.45 9.90
C ASN A 503 12.62 -8.29 8.64
N PHE A 504 12.99 -8.91 7.51
CA PHE A 504 12.23 -8.90 6.27
C PHE A 504 11.40 -10.18 6.06
N THR A 505 11.38 -11.08 7.05
CA THR A 505 10.56 -12.29 7.03
C THR A 505 9.09 -11.98 7.36
N VAL A 506 8.18 -12.92 7.06
CA VAL A 506 6.74 -12.74 7.32
C VAL A 506 6.44 -12.45 8.79
N ALA A 507 7.10 -13.15 9.71
CA ALA A 507 6.88 -13.01 11.15
C ALA A 507 7.26 -11.62 11.68
N GLU A 508 8.37 -11.07 11.22
CA GLU A 508 8.88 -9.78 11.73
C GLU A 508 8.34 -8.61 10.92
N PHE A 509 8.37 -8.70 9.59
CA PHE A 509 8.06 -7.57 8.72
C PHE A 509 6.56 -7.26 8.67
N LEU A 510 5.72 -8.30 8.67
CA LEU A 510 4.25 -8.15 8.62
C LEU A 510 3.58 -8.40 9.97
N LEU A 511 4.34 -8.79 11.00
CA LEU A 511 3.78 -9.43 12.20
C LEU A 511 2.85 -10.59 11.82
N GLY A 512 3.20 -11.35 10.78
CA GLY A 512 2.31 -12.28 10.09
C GLY A 512 1.66 -13.31 11.01
N ASP A 513 2.38 -13.78 12.03
CA ASP A 513 1.88 -14.75 13.01
C ASP A 513 0.66 -14.27 13.80
N SER A 514 0.45 -12.95 13.88
CA SER A 514 -0.71 -12.37 14.59
C SER A 514 -2.01 -12.42 13.78
N TRP A 515 -1.95 -12.52 12.45
CA TRP A 515 -3.14 -12.34 11.61
C TRP A 515 -3.28 -13.34 10.46
N LEU A 516 -2.18 -13.79 9.85
CA LEU A 516 -2.20 -14.73 8.72
C LEU A 516 -2.82 -16.10 9.06
N PRO A 517 -2.62 -16.72 10.26
CA PRO A 517 -3.26 -18.00 10.58
C PRO A 517 -4.78 -17.99 10.41
N SER A 518 -5.41 -16.84 10.67
CA SER A 518 -6.86 -16.67 10.54
C SER A 518 -7.38 -16.57 9.11
N THR A 519 -6.47 -16.36 8.15
CA THR A 519 -6.78 -16.36 6.71
C THR A 519 -6.87 -17.78 6.17
N GLY A 520 -6.26 -18.76 6.86
CA GLY A 520 -6.11 -20.13 6.41
C GLY A 520 -5.07 -20.34 5.30
N VAL A 521 -4.40 -19.27 4.85
CA VAL A 521 -3.31 -19.33 3.89
C VAL A 521 -2.06 -19.84 4.60
N LYS A 522 -1.42 -20.85 4.03
CA LYS A 522 -0.14 -21.36 4.53
C LYS A 522 0.98 -20.39 4.17
N TYR A 523 1.88 -20.16 5.12
CA TYR A 523 3.05 -19.31 4.92
C TYR A 523 4.24 -19.86 5.72
N THR A 524 5.44 -19.50 5.29
CA THR A 524 6.67 -19.69 6.05
C THR A 524 6.95 -18.43 6.86
N ALA A 525 7.00 -18.54 8.18
CA ALA A 525 7.14 -17.38 9.06
C ALA A 525 8.52 -16.70 8.97
N GLY A 526 9.59 -17.50 8.88
CA GLY A 526 10.99 -17.04 8.90
C GLY A 526 11.77 -17.40 7.62
N LEU A 527 13.08 -17.52 7.76
CA LEU A 527 13.99 -18.03 6.72
C LEU A 527 13.98 -19.57 6.70
N SER A 528 14.27 -20.18 5.55
CA SER A 528 14.60 -21.61 5.49
C SER A 528 16.11 -21.82 5.70
N GLY A 529 16.48 -22.89 6.40
CA GLY A 529 17.89 -23.27 6.61
C GLY A 529 18.55 -23.86 5.38
#